data_AF-A0A5E6MIU1-F1
#
_entry.id   AF-A0A5E6MIU1-F1
#
_cell.length_a   1.000
_cell.length_b   1.000
_cell.length_c   1.000
_cell.angle_alpha   90.00
_cell.angle_beta   90.00
_cell.angle_gamma   90.00
#
_symmetry.space_group_name_H-M   'P 1'
#
loop_
_entity.id
_entity.type
_entity.pdbx_description
1 polymer ?
#
loop_
_entity_poly.entity_id
_entity_poly.type
_entity_poly.pdbx_seq_one_letter_code
_entity_poly.pdbx_strand_id
1 'polypeptide(L)'
;MQTIASRDAVDRWFSPLRILSLSDDQVILEAPDSIYRYWIEENYLPQLSTALAKILGRQVRVSFPAAPSAEKAVHSEAPRKGEKTEVGANGSSTTLSSTGLNPRYTFETFIVGANSEFAYAAARAVANAPARAYNPLFFYGRVGLGKTHLMQAIGNELRRLHRSLRVQYVTCEQFTNEFIDAIQKGALLRFRKKYREVDVLLLDDVQFLAGKERSQEEFFHTFNCLFDGSKQIVLTSDAVPSAMQTLEKRLTSRFEWGLTAELLPPQLETRLAILRHKMRILSIAIPDEILSTIAERIQNNVRQLEGALNRVAAFAALHPDKLTAEKAQILLKDLFSNRTSQGVSVELIQKQVAETFDIRLADMTSKRRLAHITLPRMVAMYLSRKLTTCSLAEIGQNFGGRDHGTVLHAQRVVAEKLQSDPHFEALVRELIEKFQNPA
;
A
#
# COMPACT_ATOMS: atom_id res chain seq x y z
N MET A 1 -1.29 -28.58 -1.97
CA MET A 1 -1.16 -27.44 -1.03
C MET A 1 -0.12 -27.66 0.05
N GLN A 2 -0.01 -28.86 0.66
CA GLN A 2 0.98 -29.19 1.71
C GLN A 2 2.47 -28.96 1.35
N THR A 3 2.80 -28.85 0.07
CA THR A 3 4.15 -28.55 -0.44
C THR A 3 4.39 -27.07 -0.79
N ILE A 4 3.35 -26.21 -0.73
CA ILE A 4 3.38 -24.83 -1.23
C ILE A 4 2.96 -23.81 -0.17
N ALA A 5 2.19 -24.23 0.84
CA ALA A 5 1.76 -23.40 1.97
C ALA A 5 2.17 -24.07 3.30
N SER A 6 2.33 -23.27 4.36
CA SER A 6 2.64 -23.80 5.70
C SER A 6 1.56 -24.76 6.18
N ARG A 7 1.92 -25.73 7.04
CA ARG A 7 0.99 -26.75 7.55
C ARG A 7 -0.24 -26.14 8.22
N ASP A 8 -0.03 -25.07 9.00
CA ASP A 8 -1.11 -24.27 9.61
C ASP A 8 -2.00 -23.59 8.56
N ALA A 9 -1.42 -23.05 7.48
CA ALA A 9 -2.21 -22.45 6.40
C ALA A 9 -3.04 -23.49 5.63
N VAL A 10 -2.53 -24.72 5.47
CA VAL A 10 -3.27 -25.82 4.82
C VAL A 10 -4.45 -26.29 5.65
N ASP A 11 -4.20 -26.62 6.92
CA ASP A 11 -5.23 -27.13 7.82
C ASP A 11 -6.33 -26.09 8.07
N ARG A 12 -5.94 -24.81 8.08
CA ARG A 12 -6.87 -23.70 8.28
C ARG A 12 -7.64 -23.39 7.01
N TRP A 13 -6.99 -23.05 5.89
CA TRP A 13 -7.69 -22.42 4.76
C TRP A 13 -8.14 -23.38 3.65
N PHE A 14 -7.54 -24.56 3.53
CA PHE A 14 -7.79 -25.44 2.38
C PHE A 14 -8.56 -26.71 2.78
N SER A 15 -8.40 -27.20 4.00
CA SER A 15 -9.19 -28.34 4.52
C SER A 15 -10.71 -28.11 4.53
N PRO A 16 -11.23 -26.89 4.77
CA PRO A 16 -12.67 -26.64 4.74
C PRO A 16 -13.26 -26.47 3.33
N LEU A 17 -12.45 -26.46 2.27
CA LEU A 17 -12.93 -26.26 0.91
C LEU A 17 -13.55 -27.54 0.35
N ARG A 18 -14.69 -27.40 -0.32
CA ARG A 18 -15.33 -28.51 -1.04
C ARG A 18 -15.39 -28.21 -2.53
N ILE A 19 -15.16 -29.21 -3.37
CA ILE A 19 -15.35 -29.07 -4.81
C ILE A 19 -16.83 -29.27 -5.10
N LEU A 20 -17.49 -28.23 -5.63
CA LEU A 20 -18.90 -28.31 -6.04
C LEU A 20 -19.04 -28.77 -7.48
N SER A 21 -18.16 -28.31 -8.37
CA SER A 21 -18.14 -28.79 -9.75
C SER A 21 -16.74 -28.70 -10.33
N LEU A 22 -16.43 -29.68 -11.18
CA LEU A 22 -15.21 -29.73 -11.97
C LEU A 22 -15.61 -29.83 -13.44
N SER A 23 -15.21 -28.84 -14.23
CA SER A 23 -15.40 -28.79 -15.68
C SER A 23 -14.04 -28.69 -16.37
N ASP A 24 -14.04 -28.65 -17.71
CA ASP A 24 -12.79 -28.68 -18.46
C ASP A 24 -11.90 -27.45 -18.25
N ASP A 25 -12.49 -26.29 -18.04
CA ASP A 25 -11.77 -25.02 -17.86
C ASP A 25 -11.96 -24.37 -16.49
N GLN A 26 -12.79 -24.97 -15.61
CA GLN A 26 -13.18 -24.33 -14.34
C GLN A 26 -13.42 -25.31 -13.21
N VAL A 27 -12.92 -24.95 -12.02
CA VAL A 27 -13.24 -25.58 -10.73
C VAL A 27 -14.08 -24.60 -9.92
N ILE A 28 -15.25 -25.06 -9.46
CA ILE A 28 -16.08 -24.31 -8.51
C ILE A 28 -15.86 -24.89 -7.12
N LEU A 29 -15.35 -24.06 -6.21
CA LEU A 29 -15.09 -24.41 -4.82
C LEU A 29 -16.12 -23.75 -3.91
N GLU A 30 -16.68 -24.52 -2.99
CA GLU A 30 -17.42 -24.00 -1.85
C GLU A 30 -16.44 -23.59 -0.76
N ALA A 31 -16.56 -22.34 -0.31
CA ALA A 31 -15.89 -21.86 0.88
C ALA A 31 -16.93 -21.75 2.01
N PRO A 32 -16.54 -21.94 3.29
CA PRO A 32 -17.45 -21.89 4.43
C PRO A 32 -18.31 -20.62 4.51
N ASP A 33 -17.75 -19.47 4.12
CA ASP A 33 -18.44 -18.19 4.08
C ASP A 33 -17.80 -17.22 3.07
N SER A 34 -18.42 -16.06 2.88
CA SER A 34 -17.96 -15.02 1.93
C SER A 34 -16.62 -14.39 2.31
N ILE A 35 -16.24 -14.39 3.58
CA ILE A 35 -14.95 -13.87 4.05
C ILE A 35 -13.84 -14.89 3.77
N TYR A 36 -14.13 -16.17 3.98
CA TYR A 36 -13.27 -17.30 3.63
C TYR A 36 -12.94 -17.30 2.14
N ARG A 37 -13.97 -17.13 1.31
CA ARG A 37 -13.85 -16.94 -0.14
C ARG A 37 -12.93 -15.76 -0.46
N TYR A 38 -13.23 -14.58 0.09
CA TYR A 38 -12.47 -13.36 -0.19
C TYR A 38 -10.99 -13.51 0.20
N TRP A 39 -10.71 -14.13 1.34
CA TRP A 39 -9.35 -14.34 1.81
C TRP A 39 -8.54 -15.26 0.89
N ILE A 40 -9.14 -16.33 0.40
CA ILE A 40 -8.50 -17.26 -0.54
C ILE A 40 -8.31 -16.61 -1.92
N GLU A 41 -9.32 -15.86 -2.40
CA GLU A 41 -9.26 -15.12 -3.66
C GLU A 41 -8.12 -14.08 -3.65
N GLU A 42 -7.93 -13.35 -2.55
CA GLU A 42 -6.92 -12.30 -2.45
C GLU A 42 -5.50 -12.82 -2.18
N ASN A 43 -5.35 -13.86 -1.35
CA ASN A 43 -4.03 -14.24 -0.82
C ASN A 43 -3.48 -15.55 -1.40
N TYR A 44 -4.33 -16.44 -1.90
CA TYR A 44 -3.96 -17.82 -2.22
C TYR A 44 -4.42 -18.31 -3.59
N LEU A 45 -5.15 -17.49 -4.36
CA LEU A 45 -5.67 -17.85 -5.67
C LEU A 45 -4.59 -18.29 -6.67
N PRO A 46 -3.41 -17.64 -6.75
CA PRO A 46 -2.33 -18.09 -7.63
C PRO A 46 -1.78 -19.46 -7.25
N GLN A 47 -1.56 -19.70 -5.95
CA GLN A 47 -1.02 -20.96 -5.42
C GLN A 47 -2.03 -22.11 -5.58
N LEU A 48 -3.31 -21.82 -5.37
CA LEU A 48 -4.41 -22.77 -5.53
C LEU A 48 -4.59 -23.17 -7.00
N SER A 49 -4.56 -22.20 -7.92
CA SER A 49 -4.64 -22.45 -9.37
C SER A 49 -3.45 -23.28 -9.85
N THR A 50 -2.24 -22.97 -9.37
CA THR A 50 -1.02 -23.72 -9.70
C THR A 50 -1.08 -25.16 -9.19
N ALA A 51 -1.57 -25.37 -7.97
CA ALA A 51 -1.72 -26.69 -7.38
C ALA A 51 -2.75 -27.54 -8.13
N LEU A 52 -3.90 -26.96 -8.50
CA LEU A 52 -4.94 -27.63 -9.28
C LEU A 52 -4.46 -27.94 -10.70
N ALA A 53 -3.72 -27.02 -11.33
CA ALA A 53 -3.17 -27.25 -12.65
C ALA A 53 -2.16 -28.40 -12.69
N LYS A 54 -1.36 -28.54 -11.62
CA LYS A 54 -0.41 -29.65 -11.48
C LYS A 54 -1.11 -31.00 -11.30
N ILE A 55 -2.24 -31.04 -10.60
CA ILE A 55 -3.01 -32.27 -10.35
C ILE A 55 -3.82 -32.67 -11.58
N LEU A 56 -4.45 -31.70 -12.25
CA LEU A 56 -5.32 -31.92 -13.40
C LEU A 56 -4.56 -31.97 -14.73
N GLY A 57 -3.27 -31.65 -14.74
CA GLY A 57 -2.43 -31.62 -15.95
C GLY A 57 -2.77 -30.51 -16.94
N ARG A 58 -3.62 -29.55 -16.57
CA ARG A 58 -4.10 -28.44 -17.41
C ARG A 58 -4.41 -27.20 -16.59
N GLN A 59 -4.33 -26.02 -17.20
CA GLN A 59 -4.71 -24.77 -16.52
C GLN A 59 -6.22 -24.73 -16.31
N VAL A 60 -6.64 -24.39 -15.09
CA VAL A 60 -8.06 -24.29 -14.72
C VAL A 60 -8.33 -22.99 -13.99
N ARG A 61 -9.48 -22.38 -14.25
CA ARG A 61 -9.94 -21.20 -13.48
C ARG A 61 -10.61 -21.65 -12.20
N VAL A 62 -10.19 -21.09 -11.08
CA VAL A 62 -10.83 -21.33 -9.78
C VAL A 62 -11.88 -20.25 -9.54
N SER A 63 -13.07 -20.66 -9.09
CA SER A 63 -14.19 -19.76 -8.81
C SER A 63 -15.01 -20.27 -7.63
N PHE A 64 -15.80 -19.40 -7.03
CA PHE A 64 -16.64 -19.72 -5.89
C PHE A 64 -18.10 -19.31 -6.18
N PRO A 65 -19.12 -20.04 -5.66
CA PRO A 65 -20.53 -19.68 -5.84
C PRO A 65 -20.84 -18.29 -5.29
N ALA A 66 -21.73 -17.56 -5.96
CA ALA A 66 -22.31 -16.34 -5.40
C ALA A 66 -23.14 -16.70 -4.15
N ALA A 67 -23.02 -15.93 -3.08
CA ALA A 67 -23.76 -16.18 -1.84
C ALA A 67 -25.28 -16.12 -2.10
N PRO A 68 -26.09 -17.04 -1.54
CA PRO A 68 -27.54 -16.95 -1.67
C PRO A 68 -28.03 -15.73 -0.87
N SER A 69 -28.54 -14.73 -1.60
CA SER A 69 -29.27 -13.61 -1.01
C SER A 69 -30.61 -14.12 -0.49
N ALA A 70 -30.86 -13.96 0.81
CA ALA A 70 -32.14 -14.26 1.41
C ALA A 70 -33.23 -13.27 0.96
N GLU A 71 -34.47 -13.76 0.92
CA GLU A 71 -35.76 -13.10 0.63
C GLU A 71 -36.26 -13.09 -0.83
N LYS A 72 -37.20 -14.00 -1.14
CA LYS A 72 -38.65 -13.78 -0.94
C LYS A 72 -39.46 -15.04 -1.27
N ALA A 73 -40.42 -15.33 -0.40
CA ALA A 73 -41.43 -16.36 -0.60
C ALA A 73 -42.73 -15.76 -1.14
N VAL A 74 -43.40 -16.57 -1.97
CA VAL A 74 -44.85 -16.66 -2.27
C VAL A 74 -45.50 -15.57 -3.16
N HIS A 75 -45.75 -15.90 -4.44
CA HIS A 75 -47.10 -16.28 -4.94
C HIS A 75 -47.07 -16.87 -6.37
N SER A 76 -47.94 -17.88 -6.55
CA SER A 76 -48.44 -18.56 -7.77
C SER A 76 -49.08 -17.55 -8.76
N GLU A 77 -49.26 -17.71 -10.08
CA GLU A 77 -49.75 -18.86 -10.86
C GLU A 77 -49.70 -18.55 -12.40
N ALA A 78 -49.08 -19.45 -13.20
CA ALA A 78 -49.32 -19.93 -14.60
C ALA A 78 -49.77 -18.99 -15.80
N PRO A 79 -49.84 -19.47 -17.07
CA PRO A 79 -48.79 -19.25 -18.08
C PRO A 79 -49.27 -18.65 -19.43
N ARG A 80 -48.43 -17.89 -20.18
CA ARG A 80 -48.58 -17.72 -21.64
C ARG A 80 -47.25 -17.66 -22.40
N LYS A 81 -47.25 -18.37 -23.53
CA LYS A 81 -46.18 -18.56 -24.50
C LYS A 81 -45.87 -17.29 -25.31
N GLY A 82 -44.59 -17.16 -25.68
CA GLY A 82 -44.14 -16.59 -26.96
C GLY A 82 -43.55 -15.19 -26.87
N GLU A 83 -42.22 -15.08 -26.89
CA GLU A 83 -41.46 -14.45 -27.99
C GLU A 83 -39.96 -14.43 -27.67
N LYS A 84 -39.17 -14.65 -28.73
CA LYS A 84 -37.70 -14.61 -28.70
C LYS A 84 -37.26 -13.15 -28.62
N THR A 85 -36.43 -12.81 -27.65
CA THR A 85 -35.54 -11.65 -27.79
C THR A 85 -34.27 -11.89 -26.97
N GLU A 86 -33.14 -11.75 -27.65
CA GLU A 86 -31.79 -11.85 -27.11
C GLU A 86 -31.61 -10.84 -25.97
N VAL A 87 -31.22 -11.32 -24.78
CA VAL A 87 -30.79 -10.46 -23.67
C VAL A 87 -29.46 -10.98 -23.17
N GLY A 88 -28.44 -10.14 -23.33
CA GLY A 88 -27.10 -10.34 -22.78
C GLY A 88 -27.16 -10.52 -21.27
N ALA A 89 -26.64 -11.65 -20.80
CA ALA A 89 -26.52 -11.95 -19.39
C ALA A 89 -25.21 -11.37 -18.84
N ASN A 90 -25.32 -10.21 -18.21
CA ASN A 90 -24.35 -9.70 -17.24
C ASN A 90 -24.24 -10.67 -16.07
N GLY A 91 -23.16 -11.46 -16.04
CA GLY A 91 -22.76 -12.27 -14.89
C GLY A 91 -21.64 -11.57 -14.14
N SER A 92 -21.94 -11.13 -12.92
CA SER A 92 -21.04 -10.46 -11.98
C SER A 92 -19.81 -11.31 -11.65
N SER A 93 -18.73 -11.07 -12.37
CA SER A 93 -17.38 -11.27 -11.89
C SER A 93 -16.84 -9.91 -11.48
N THR A 94 -16.06 -9.85 -10.40
CA THR A 94 -15.25 -8.68 -10.01
C THR A 94 -14.14 -8.47 -11.05
N THR A 95 -14.52 -8.31 -12.32
CA THR A 95 -13.61 -8.04 -13.43
C THR A 95 -13.03 -6.67 -13.18
N LEU A 96 -11.73 -6.63 -12.88
CA LEU A 96 -10.88 -5.53 -13.30
C LEU A 96 -11.25 -5.24 -14.75
N SER A 97 -11.94 -4.12 -14.96
CA SER A 97 -12.36 -3.73 -16.30
C SER A 97 -11.11 -3.54 -17.18
N SER A 98 -11.26 -3.55 -18.51
CA SER A 98 -10.15 -3.30 -19.45
C SER A 98 -9.33 -2.04 -19.15
N THR A 99 -9.87 -1.11 -18.37
CA THR A 99 -9.25 0.16 -17.96
C THR A 99 -8.40 0.07 -16.68
N GLY A 100 -8.37 -1.07 -15.99
CA GLY A 100 -7.61 -1.27 -14.74
C GLY A 100 -8.26 -0.67 -13.47
N LEU A 101 -9.45 -0.09 -13.58
CA LEU A 101 -10.14 0.55 -12.45
C LEU A 101 -10.79 -0.49 -11.51
N ASN A 102 -10.63 -0.27 -10.21
CA ASN A 102 -11.33 -1.00 -9.17
C ASN A 102 -12.68 -0.31 -8.89
N PRO A 103 -13.83 -0.98 -9.11
CA PRO A 103 -15.16 -0.39 -8.93
C PRO A 103 -15.49 -0.03 -7.47
N ARG A 104 -14.70 -0.51 -6.49
CA ARG A 104 -14.90 -0.21 -5.06
C ARG A 104 -14.36 1.17 -4.66
N TYR A 105 -13.45 1.75 -5.45
CA TYR A 105 -12.83 3.04 -5.16
C TYR A 105 -13.64 4.17 -5.79
N THR A 106 -14.60 4.68 -5.03
CA THR A 106 -15.54 5.72 -5.46
C THR A 106 -15.49 6.91 -4.50
N PHE A 107 -16.08 8.05 -4.88
CA PHE A 107 -16.14 9.20 -3.99
C PHE A 107 -17.04 8.95 -2.78
N GLU A 108 -18.06 8.09 -2.94
CA GLU A 108 -19.04 7.71 -1.93
C GLU A 108 -18.42 6.81 -0.84
N THR A 109 -17.44 5.99 -1.22
CA THR A 109 -16.72 5.10 -0.30
C THR A 109 -15.51 5.77 0.37
N PHE A 110 -15.20 7.02 0.01
CA PHE A 110 -14.11 7.78 0.62
C PHE A 110 -14.63 8.64 1.77
N ILE A 111 -14.13 8.40 2.99
CA ILE A 111 -14.48 9.22 4.15
C ILE A 111 -13.60 10.46 4.20
N VAL A 112 -14.24 11.63 4.06
CA VAL A 112 -13.58 12.93 4.12
C VAL A 112 -13.39 13.36 5.57
N GLY A 113 -12.19 13.84 5.88
CA GLY A 113 -11.88 14.55 7.11
C GLY A 113 -10.95 15.72 6.83
N ALA A 114 -10.63 16.52 7.84
CA ALA A 114 -9.75 17.70 7.70
C ALA A 114 -8.38 17.36 7.06
N ASN A 115 -7.90 16.14 7.24
CA ASN A 115 -6.63 15.63 6.70
C ASN A 115 -6.64 15.34 5.18
N SER A 116 -7.83 15.29 4.55
CA SER A 116 -8.01 14.90 3.15
C SER A 116 -9.01 15.79 2.39
N GLU A 117 -9.62 16.78 3.04
CA GLU A 117 -10.65 17.64 2.48
C GLU A 117 -10.18 18.38 1.23
N PHE A 118 -8.98 18.97 1.25
CA PHE A 118 -8.42 19.66 0.09
C PHE A 118 -8.18 18.71 -1.09
N ALA A 119 -7.57 17.55 -0.84
CA ALA A 119 -7.34 16.54 -1.86
C ALA A 119 -8.65 16.00 -2.45
N TYR A 120 -9.66 15.79 -1.61
CA TYR A 120 -10.99 15.37 -2.04
C TYR A 120 -11.66 16.44 -2.91
N ALA A 121 -11.63 17.71 -2.50
CA ALA A 121 -12.18 18.82 -3.26
C ALA A 121 -11.49 18.97 -4.64
N ALA A 122 -10.16 18.85 -4.68
CA ALA A 122 -9.39 18.84 -5.91
C ALA A 122 -9.78 17.67 -6.84
N ALA A 123 -9.94 16.47 -6.27
CA ALA A 123 -10.39 15.29 -7.01
C ALA A 123 -11.79 15.49 -7.62
N ARG A 124 -12.73 16.05 -6.85
CA ARG A 124 -14.09 16.38 -7.31
C ARG A 124 -14.07 17.43 -8.41
N ALA A 125 -13.23 18.47 -8.30
CA ALA A 125 -13.10 19.50 -9.32
C ALA A 125 -12.59 18.90 -10.65
N VAL A 126 -11.58 18.03 -10.59
CA VAL A 126 -11.06 17.32 -11.78
C VAL A 126 -12.09 16.36 -12.38
N ALA A 127 -12.85 15.63 -11.56
CA ALA A 127 -13.90 14.74 -12.06
C ALA A 127 -15.05 15.51 -12.75
N ASN A 128 -15.36 16.72 -12.28
CA ASN A 128 -16.40 17.57 -12.87
C ASN A 128 -15.93 18.28 -14.15
N ALA A 129 -14.67 18.71 -14.21
CA ALA A 129 -14.11 19.49 -15.31
C ALA A 129 -12.71 18.98 -15.70
N PRO A 130 -12.62 17.78 -16.31
CA PRO A 130 -11.35 17.17 -16.66
C PRO A 130 -10.56 18.05 -17.62
N ALA A 131 -9.25 18.15 -17.38
CA ALA A 131 -8.25 18.98 -18.04
C ALA A 131 -8.50 20.50 -17.98
N ARG A 132 -9.62 20.97 -17.39
CA ARG A 132 -9.97 22.38 -17.27
C ARG A 132 -9.81 22.94 -15.86
N ALA A 133 -10.11 22.14 -14.83
CA ALA A 133 -9.93 22.55 -13.44
C ALA A 133 -8.44 22.59 -13.07
N TYR A 134 -7.78 21.43 -13.10
CA TYR A 134 -6.37 21.28 -12.78
C TYR A 134 -5.73 20.20 -13.66
N ASN A 135 -4.59 20.50 -14.28
CA ASN A 135 -3.85 19.53 -15.08
C ASN A 135 -2.34 19.82 -15.01
N PRO A 136 -1.50 18.86 -14.58
CA PRO A 136 -1.88 17.61 -13.91
C PRO A 136 -2.49 17.85 -12.53
N LEU A 137 -3.15 16.83 -11.98
CA LEU A 137 -3.45 16.74 -10.54
C LEU A 137 -2.47 15.74 -9.90
N PHE A 138 -1.75 16.16 -8.88
CA PHE A 138 -0.71 15.37 -8.22
C PHE A 138 -1.04 15.14 -6.75
N PHE A 139 -1.40 13.90 -6.39
CA PHE A 139 -1.58 13.51 -5.00
C PHE A 139 -0.27 13.04 -4.39
N TYR A 140 0.04 13.50 -3.18
CA TYR A 140 1.16 12.96 -2.43
C TYR A 140 0.83 12.77 -0.97
N GLY A 141 1.63 11.96 -0.29
CA GLY A 141 1.46 11.64 1.12
C GLY A 141 1.99 10.25 1.41
N ARG A 142 2.09 9.87 2.68
CA ARG A 142 2.61 8.54 3.05
C ARG A 142 1.75 7.39 2.52
N VAL A 143 2.29 6.18 2.59
CA VAL A 143 1.59 4.96 2.18
C VAL A 143 0.27 4.77 2.94
N GLY A 144 -0.76 4.30 2.23
CA GLY A 144 -2.03 3.92 2.86
C GLY A 144 -2.90 5.09 3.34
N LEU A 145 -2.76 6.29 2.77
CA LEU A 145 -3.60 7.45 3.11
C LEU A 145 -4.75 7.71 2.13
N GLY A 146 -4.93 6.85 1.11
CA GLY A 146 -6.05 6.95 0.17
C GLY A 146 -5.75 7.61 -1.18
N LYS A 147 -4.47 7.83 -1.54
CA LYS A 147 -4.05 8.39 -2.83
C LYS A 147 -4.65 7.63 -4.03
N THR A 148 -4.42 6.32 -4.08
CA THR A 148 -4.97 5.42 -5.09
C THR A 148 -6.49 5.42 -5.10
N HIS A 149 -7.13 5.50 -3.93
CA HIS A 149 -8.60 5.55 -3.83
C HIS A 149 -9.13 6.80 -4.51
N LEU A 150 -8.63 8.00 -4.15
CA LEU A 150 -9.09 9.25 -4.78
C LEU A 150 -8.82 9.28 -6.28
N MET A 151 -7.64 8.87 -6.72
CA MET A 151 -7.30 8.82 -8.13
C MET A 151 -8.24 7.88 -8.91
N GLN A 152 -8.52 6.69 -8.39
CA GLN A 152 -9.45 5.76 -9.04
C GLN A 152 -10.91 6.21 -8.93
N ALA A 153 -11.29 6.93 -7.87
CA ALA A 153 -12.61 7.55 -7.75
C ALA A 153 -12.86 8.58 -8.86
N ILE A 154 -11.85 9.39 -9.23
CA ILE A 154 -11.91 10.25 -10.42
C ILE A 154 -12.18 9.41 -11.67
N GLY A 155 -11.44 8.32 -11.87
CA GLY A 155 -11.60 7.45 -13.03
C GLY A 155 -12.98 6.79 -13.12
N ASN A 156 -13.48 6.27 -12.01
CA ASN A 156 -14.81 5.66 -11.92
C ASN A 156 -15.92 6.68 -12.17
N GLU A 157 -15.80 7.88 -11.59
CA GLU A 157 -16.80 8.94 -11.77
C GLU A 157 -16.82 9.44 -13.22
N LEU A 158 -15.66 9.69 -13.84
CA LEU A 158 -15.58 10.11 -15.24
C LEU A 158 -16.15 9.05 -16.19
N ARG A 159 -15.93 7.77 -15.92
CA ARG A 159 -16.51 6.69 -16.72
C ARG A 159 -18.02 6.57 -16.52
N ARG A 160 -18.52 6.88 -15.33
CA ARG A 160 -19.96 6.91 -15.01
C ARG A 160 -20.66 8.06 -15.72
N LEU A 161 -20.07 9.26 -15.69
CA LEU A 161 -20.63 10.48 -16.29
C LEU A 161 -20.44 10.54 -17.81
N HIS A 162 -19.32 10.02 -18.32
CA HIS A 162 -18.93 10.13 -19.72
C HIS A 162 -18.46 8.77 -20.28
N ARG A 163 -19.41 7.96 -20.76
CA ARG A 163 -19.11 6.61 -21.30
C ARG A 163 -18.16 6.59 -22.51
N SER A 164 -17.99 7.72 -23.21
CA SER A 164 -17.10 7.84 -24.37
C SER A 164 -15.65 8.16 -24.01
N LEU A 165 -15.35 8.61 -22.78
CA LEU A 165 -13.99 8.95 -22.39
C LEU A 165 -13.14 7.69 -22.22
N ARG A 166 -11.94 7.71 -22.82
CA ARG A 166 -10.95 6.65 -22.65
C ARG A 166 -10.13 6.93 -21.38
N VAL A 167 -10.54 6.31 -20.29
CA VAL A 167 -9.83 6.37 -19.00
C VAL A 167 -8.87 5.20 -18.88
N GLN A 168 -7.60 5.47 -18.59
CA GLN A 168 -6.57 4.45 -18.36
C GLN A 168 -5.96 4.64 -16.96
N TYR A 169 -6.12 3.63 -16.10
CA TYR A 169 -5.35 3.49 -14.88
C TYR A 169 -4.18 2.54 -15.08
N VAL A 170 -3.02 2.89 -14.53
CA VAL A 170 -1.82 2.05 -14.57
C VAL A 170 -0.91 2.42 -13.40
N THR A 171 -0.19 1.46 -12.84
CA THR A 171 0.90 1.78 -11.91
C THR A 171 2.17 2.15 -12.68
N CYS A 172 3.02 2.99 -12.10
CA CYS A 172 4.30 3.32 -12.70
C CYS A 172 5.15 2.07 -13.01
N GLU A 173 5.11 1.05 -12.14
CA GLU A 173 5.79 -0.22 -12.36
C GLU A 173 5.24 -0.95 -13.60
N GLN A 174 3.92 -1.03 -13.75
CA GLN A 174 3.29 -1.64 -14.93
C GLN A 174 3.64 -0.87 -16.20
N PHE A 175 3.57 0.47 -16.18
CA PHE A 175 4.00 1.31 -17.30
C PHE A 175 5.45 1.04 -17.70
N THR A 176 6.36 0.97 -16.72
CA THR A 176 7.77 0.62 -16.94
C THR A 176 7.92 -0.74 -17.60
N ASN A 177 7.27 -1.76 -17.05
CA ASN A 177 7.42 -3.14 -17.53
C ASN A 177 6.84 -3.28 -18.95
N GLU A 178 5.69 -2.68 -19.22
CA GLU A 178 5.11 -2.66 -20.57
C GLU A 178 5.97 -1.92 -21.59
N PHE A 179 6.67 -0.86 -21.17
CA PHE A 179 7.62 -0.16 -22.04
C PHE A 179 8.82 -1.03 -22.40
N ILE A 180 9.41 -1.70 -21.41
CA ILE A 180 10.53 -2.64 -21.61
C ILE A 180 10.11 -3.76 -22.56
N ASP A 181 8.95 -4.36 -22.31
CA ASP A 181 8.36 -5.40 -23.16
C ASP A 181 8.13 -4.91 -24.60
N ALA A 182 7.63 -3.69 -24.76
CA ALA A 182 7.37 -3.11 -26.08
C ALA A 182 8.66 -2.84 -26.87
N ILE A 183 9.76 -2.48 -26.19
CA ILE A 183 11.08 -2.37 -26.82
C ILE A 183 11.55 -3.76 -27.27
N GLN A 184 11.51 -4.75 -26.39
CA GLN A 184 11.99 -6.11 -26.68
C GLN A 184 11.23 -6.76 -27.84
N LYS A 185 9.91 -6.54 -27.91
CA LYS A 185 9.01 -7.14 -28.91
C LYS A 185 8.82 -6.28 -30.16
N GLY A 186 9.50 -5.13 -30.28
CA GLY A 186 9.33 -4.20 -31.40
C GLY A 186 7.93 -3.58 -31.49
N ALA A 187 7.18 -3.53 -30.38
CA ALA A 187 5.78 -3.11 -30.30
C ALA A 187 5.59 -1.69 -29.75
N LEU A 188 6.60 -0.81 -29.89
CA LEU A 188 6.59 0.54 -29.31
C LEU A 188 5.43 1.42 -29.80
N LEU A 189 5.01 1.26 -31.05
CA LEU A 189 3.85 1.97 -31.60
C LEU A 189 2.56 1.62 -30.84
N ARG A 190 2.35 0.34 -30.52
CA ARG A 190 1.20 -0.13 -29.76
C ARG A 190 1.21 0.41 -28.32
N PHE A 191 2.38 0.42 -27.69
CA PHE A 191 2.58 1.00 -26.36
C PHE A 191 2.19 2.49 -26.35
N ARG A 192 2.73 3.27 -27.30
CA ARG A 192 2.41 4.70 -27.43
C ARG A 192 0.93 4.93 -27.69
N LYS A 193 0.31 4.14 -28.56
CA LYS A 193 -1.13 4.21 -28.81
C LYS A 193 -1.94 4.03 -27.53
N LYS A 194 -1.61 2.99 -26.74
CA LYS A 194 -2.29 2.67 -25.48
C LYS A 194 -2.25 3.83 -24.47
N TYR A 195 -1.13 4.54 -24.36
CA TYR A 195 -0.94 5.57 -23.33
C TYR A 195 -1.11 7.01 -23.82
N ARG A 196 -1.04 7.29 -25.13
CA ARG A 196 -1.15 8.65 -25.69
C ARG A 196 -2.49 8.93 -26.35
N GLU A 197 -3.25 7.90 -26.73
CA GLU A 197 -4.62 8.06 -27.22
C GLU A 197 -5.65 7.85 -26.10
N VAL A 198 -5.39 8.37 -24.90
CA VAL A 198 -6.37 8.35 -23.80
C VAL A 198 -6.91 9.75 -23.59
N ASP A 199 -8.09 9.85 -23.01
CA ASP A 199 -8.65 11.14 -22.59
C ASP A 199 -8.27 11.48 -21.15
N VAL A 200 -8.00 10.44 -20.34
CA VAL A 200 -7.58 10.54 -18.95
C VAL A 200 -6.52 9.47 -18.67
N LEU A 201 -5.34 9.90 -18.21
CA LEU A 201 -4.29 9.03 -17.70
C LEU A 201 -4.20 9.15 -16.17
N LEU A 202 -4.36 8.02 -15.48
CA LEU A 202 -4.22 7.89 -14.03
C LEU A 202 -2.97 7.03 -13.76
N LEU A 203 -1.90 7.65 -13.30
CA LEU A 203 -0.62 6.97 -13.05
C LEU A 203 -0.32 6.91 -11.56
N ASP A 204 -0.35 5.70 -11.01
CA ASP A 204 -0.08 5.44 -9.59
C ASP A 204 1.42 5.32 -9.30
N ASP A 205 1.83 5.76 -8.12
CA ASP A 205 3.15 5.55 -7.51
C ASP A 205 4.33 5.98 -8.39
N VAL A 206 4.35 7.24 -8.84
CA VAL A 206 5.40 7.77 -9.74
C VAL A 206 6.82 7.73 -9.15
N GLN A 207 6.97 7.54 -7.84
CA GLN A 207 8.26 7.31 -7.19
C GLN A 207 9.02 6.13 -7.80
N PHE A 208 8.33 5.16 -8.41
CA PHE A 208 8.96 4.02 -9.09
C PHE A 208 9.58 4.35 -10.46
N LEU A 209 9.44 5.59 -10.98
CA LEU A 209 10.19 6.07 -12.14
C LEU A 209 11.64 6.42 -11.79
N ALA A 210 11.89 6.72 -10.51
CA ALA A 210 13.17 7.24 -10.04
C ALA A 210 14.31 6.25 -10.35
N GLY A 211 15.37 6.74 -11.00
CA GLY A 211 16.51 5.92 -11.44
C GLY A 211 16.31 5.11 -12.73
N LYS A 212 15.13 5.19 -13.38
CA LYS A 212 14.84 4.50 -14.65
C LYS A 212 14.85 5.46 -15.84
N GLU A 213 16.04 5.96 -16.22
CA GLU A 213 16.23 7.04 -17.21
C GLU A 213 15.41 6.85 -18.50
N ARG A 214 15.51 5.70 -19.17
CA ARG A 214 14.77 5.44 -20.42
C ARG A 214 13.25 5.47 -20.23
N SER A 215 12.77 5.02 -19.07
CA SER A 215 11.32 5.02 -18.75
C SER A 215 10.84 6.42 -18.38
N GLN A 216 11.68 7.21 -17.70
CA GLN A 216 11.43 8.63 -17.44
C GLN A 216 11.33 9.42 -18.75
N GLU A 217 12.21 9.17 -19.70
CA GLU A 217 12.18 9.82 -21.02
C GLU A 217 10.91 9.48 -21.81
N GLU A 218 10.54 8.20 -21.93
CA GLU A 218 9.31 7.82 -22.63
C GLU A 218 8.05 8.34 -21.90
N PHE A 219 8.06 8.35 -20.56
CA PHE A 219 6.98 8.95 -19.80
C PHE A 219 6.91 10.46 -20.00
N PHE A 220 8.04 11.17 -20.04
CA PHE A 220 8.09 12.60 -20.34
C PHE A 220 7.45 12.91 -21.68
N HIS A 221 7.74 12.15 -22.73
CA HIS A 221 7.08 12.32 -24.03
C HIS A 221 5.59 11.99 -24.01
N THR A 222 5.19 10.96 -23.26
CA THR A 222 3.77 10.60 -23.07
C THR A 222 3.02 11.71 -22.34
N PHE A 223 3.60 12.26 -21.27
CA PHE A 223 3.06 13.39 -20.52
C PHE A 223 2.85 14.59 -21.43
N ASN A 224 3.86 15.01 -22.20
CA ASN A 224 3.74 16.15 -23.13
C ASN A 224 2.61 15.94 -24.14
N CYS A 225 2.58 14.78 -24.79
CA CYS A 225 1.55 14.47 -25.78
C CYS A 225 0.13 14.60 -25.22
N LEU A 226 -0.09 14.13 -23.99
CA LEU A 226 -1.39 14.21 -23.33
C LEU A 226 -1.69 15.64 -22.86
N PHE A 227 -0.70 16.31 -22.27
CA PHE A 227 -0.84 17.67 -21.75
C PHE A 227 -1.16 18.66 -22.87
N ASP A 228 -0.38 18.66 -23.96
CA ASP A 228 -0.60 19.52 -25.13
C ASP A 228 -1.93 19.18 -25.83
N GLY A 229 -2.34 17.91 -25.78
CA GLY A 229 -3.64 17.44 -26.25
C GLY A 229 -4.81 17.79 -25.34
N SER A 230 -4.59 18.56 -24.27
CA SER A 230 -5.60 18.90 -23.25
C SER A 230 -6.29 17.66 -22.65
N LYS A 231 -5.53 16.57 -22.48
CA LYS A 231 -5.98 15.34 -21.83
C LYS A 231 -5.69 15.40 -20.33
N GLN A 232 -6.56 14.83 -19.50
CA GLN A 232 -6.38 14.89 -18.05
C GLN A 232 -5.27 13.93 -17.62
N ILE A 233 -4.36 14.43 -16.78
CA ILE A 233 -3.32 13.62 -16.14
C ILE A 233 -3.52 13.69 -14.62
N VAL A 234 -3.59 12.54 -13.96
CA VAL A 234 -3.61 12.43 -12.49
C VAL A 234 -2.49 11.50 -12.05
N LEU A 235 -1.71 11.95 -11.07
CA LEU A 235 -0.51 11.29 -10.59
C LEU A 235 -0.61 11.07 -9.08
N THR A 236 -0.01 9.99 -8.57
CA THR A 236 0.19 9.80 -7.13
C THR A 236 1.66 9.56 -6.80
N SER A 237 2.08 9.95 -5.59
CA SER A 237 3.43 9.69 -5.08
C SER A 237 3.46 9.52 -3.56
N ASP A 238 4.44 8.78 -3.05
CA ASP A 238 4.73 8.73 -1.61
C ASP A 238 5.48 9.98 -1.09
N ALA A 239 6.03 10.78 -2.00
CA ALA A 239 6.81 11.97 -1.68
C ALA A 239 6.52 13.12 -2.66
N VAL A 240 6.84 14.35 -2.24
CA VAL A 240 6.76 15.52 -3.12
C VAL A 240 7.73 15.40 -4.30
N PRO A 241 7.42 16.00 -5.47
CA PRO A 241 8.27 15.95 -6.66
C PRO A 241 9.74 16.32 -6.42
N SER A 242 9.99 17.36 -5.63
CA SER A 242 11.32 17.87 -5.30
C SER A 242 12.16 16.96 -4.40
N ALA A 243 11.53 16.01 -3.68
CA ALA A 243 12.23 15.07 -2.79
C ALA A 243 12.73 13.80 -3.52
N MET A 244 12.32 13.58 -4.77
CA MET A 244 12.68 12.40 -5.56
C MET A 244 14.04 12.59 -6.26
N GLN A 245 15.13 12.22 -5.58
CA GLN A 245 16.52 12.54 -5.98
C GLN A 245 16.92 12.07 -7.39
N THR A 246 16.38 10.95 -7.87
CA THR A 246 16.72 10.36 -9.18
C THR A 246 15.61 10.55 -10.23
N LEU A 247 14.71 11.50 -9.99
CA LEU A 247 13.74 11.96 -10.97
C LEU A 247 14.34 13.16 -11.74
N GLU A 248 14.25 13.13 -13.06
CA GLU A 248 14.73 14.23 -13.91
C GLU A 248 14.02 15.55 -13.55
N LYS A 249 14.78 16.63 -13.41
CA LYS A 249 14.25 17.97 -13.06
C LYS A 249 13.10 18.42 -13.96
N ARG A 250 13.14 18.06 -15.24
CA ARG A 250 12.08 18.39 -16.20
C ARG A 250 10.76 17.69 -15.88
N LEU A 251 10.76 16.49 -15.29
CA LEU A 251 9.54 15.83 -14.83
C LEU A 251 9.04 16.47 -13.53
N THR A 252 9.95 16.77 -12.60
CA THR A 252 9.63 17.50 -11.36
C THR A 252 8.87 18.80 -11.65
N SER A 253 9.40 19.65 -12.55
CA SER A 253 8.73 20.90 -12.92
C SER A 253 7.35 20.70 -13.54
N ARG A 254 7.11 19.56 -14.22
CA ARG A 254 5.82 19.26 -14.85
C ARG A 254 4.79 18.78 -13.84
N PHE A 255 5.24 18.04 -12.83
CA PHE A 255 4.37 17.61 -11.73
C PHE A 255 3.95 18.79 -10.86
N GLU A 256 4.83 19.77 -10.70
CA GLU A 256 4.58 20.99 -9.91
C GLU A 256 3.80 22.08 -10.67
N TRP A 257 3.73 22.02 -12.00
CA TRP A 257 2.98 23.01 -12.80
C TRP A 257 1.46 22.92 -12.58
N GLY A 258 0.96 21.74 -12.21
CA GLY A 258 -0.46 21.52 -11.96
C GLY A 258 -0.88 21.89 -10.54
N LEU A 259 -1.84 21.13 -10.00
CA LEU A 259 -2.21 21.20 -8.59
C LEU A 259 -1.57 20.05 -7.83
N THR A 260 -0.85 20.36 -6.75
CA THR A 260 -0.36 19.37 -5.78
C THR A 260 -1.30 19.34 -4.57
N ALA A 261 -1.73 18.15 -4.17
CA ALA A 261 -2.63 17.94 -3.05
C ALA A 261 -2.08 16.87 -2.10
N GLU A 262 -1.87 17.27 -0.85
CA GLU A 262 -1.38 16.37 0.20
C GLU A 262 -2.52 15.57 0.84
N LEU A 263 -2.25 14.29 1.11
CA LEU A 263 -3.03 13.47 2.01
C LEU A 263 -2.26 13.23 3.29
N LEU A 264 -2.85 13.63 4.42
CA LEU A 264 -2.28 13.49 5.75
C LEU A 264 -2.93 12.34 6.53
N PRO A 265 -2.27 11.81 7.57
CA PRO A 265 -2.89 10.85 8.48
C PRO A 265 -4.21 11.38 9.09
N PRO A 266 -5.28 10.57 9.10
CA PRO A 266 -6.57 10.97 9.66
C PRO A 266 -6.53 11.09 11.18
N GLN A 267 -7.33 12.01 11.73
CA GLN A 267 -7.61 12.14 13.17
C GLN A 267 -8.46 10.98 13.69
N LEU A 268 -8.58 10.85 15.01
CA LEU A 268 -9.26 9.71 15.65
C LEU A 268 -10.71 9.58 15.17
N GLU A 269 -11.41 10.72 15.08
CA GLU A 269 -12.80 10.82 14.64
C GLU A 269 -12.96 10.29 13.21
N THR A 270 -12.07 10.71 12.30
CA THR A 270 -12.04 10.24 10.91
C THR A 270 -11.70 8.75 10.83
N ARG A 271 -10.76 8.25 11.66
CA ARG A 271 -10.42 6.81 11.71
C ARG A 271 -11.60 5.96 12.16
N LEU A 272 -12.32 6.40 13.20
CA LEU A 272 -13.55 5.74 13.66
C LEU A 272 -14.63 5.77 12.57
N ALA A 273 -14.79 6.89 11.88
CA ALA A 273 -15.74 7.00 10.76
C ALA A 273 -15.40 6.05 9.61
N ILE A 274 -14.12 5.91 9.25
CA ILE A 274 -13.63 4.93 8.26
C ILE A 274 -13.99 3.52 8.70
N LEU A 275 -13.66 3.13 9.94
CA LEU A 275 -13.95 1.81 10.46
C LEU A 275 -15.45 1.50 10.45
N ARG A 276 -16.29 2.41 10.96
CA ARG A 276 -17.74 2.27 10.99
C ARG A 276 -18.34 2.18 9.58
N HIS A 277 -17.82 2.95 8.63
CA HIS A 277 -18.24 2.87 7.23
C HIS A 277 -17.91 1.49 6.64
N LYS A 278 -16.69 0.99 6.88
CA LYS A 278 -16.25 -0.32 6.41
C LYS A 278 -17.07 -1.45 7.04
N MET A 279 -17.42 -1.36 8.32
CA MET A 279 -18.31 -2.33 8.98
C MET A 279 -19.69 -2.40 8.32
N ARG A 280 -20.28 -1.25 7.97
CA ARG A 280 -21.56 -1.21 7.26
C ARG A 280 -21.48 -1.88 5.90
N ILE A 281 -20.41 -1.64 5.14
CA ILE A 281 -20.18 -2.32 3.85
C ILE A 281 -20.06 -3.83 4.03
N LEU A 282 -19.35 -4.27 5.07
CA LEU A 282 -19.13 -5.69 5.35
C LEU A 282 -20.32 -6.35 6.08
N SER A 283 -21.33 -5.58 6.48
CA SER A 283 -22.48 -6.03 7.28
C SER A 283 -22.06 -6.78 8.56
N ILE A 284 -21.04 -6.27 9.25
CA ILE A 284 -20.51 -6.86 10.49
C ILE A 284 -20.81 -5.99 11.71
N ALA A 285 -21.05 -6.64 12.85
CA ALA A 285 -21.16 -6.00 14.15
C ALA A 285 -19.91 -6.31 14.98
N ILE A 286 -19.18 -5.27 15.36
CA ILE A 286 -18.00 -5.33 16.23
C ILE A 286 -18.23 -4.33 17.36
N PRO A 287 -18.00 -4.72 18.63
CA PRO A 287 -18.09 -3.81 19.77
C PRO A 287 -17.28 -2.53 19.58
N ASP A 288 -17.84 -1.39 19.97
CA ASP A 288 -17.21 -0.06 19.78
C ASP A 288 -15.89 0.07 20.56
N GLU A 289 -15.75 -0.64 21.69
CA GLU A 289 -14.48 -0.73 22.44
C GLU A 289 -13.33 -1.28 21.58
N ILE A 290 -13.61 -2.29 20.75
CA ILE A 290 -12.61 -2.88 19.84
C ILE A 290 -12.28 -1.88 18.72
N LEU A 291 -13.28 -1.16 18.20
CA LEU A 291 -13.06 -0.13 17.17
C LEU A 291 -12.20 1.01 17.69
N SER A 292 -12.50 1.51 18.89
CA SER A 292 -11.71 2.53 19.59
C SER A 292 -10.27 2.05 19.80
N THR A 293 -10.08 0.80 20.25
CA THR A 293 -8.75 0.21 20.40
C THR A 293 -7.96 0.19 19.08
N ILE A 294 -8.60 -0.22 17.97
CA ILE A 294 -7.95 -0.23 16.65
C ILE A 294 -7.61 1.21 16.22
N ALA A 295 -8.57 2.14 16.33
CA ALA A 295 -8.41 3.52 15.89
C ALA A 295 -7.37 4.30 16.73
N GLU A 296 -7.23 4.02 18.02
CA GLU A 296 -6.23 4.65 18.87
C GLU A 296 -4.82 4.14 18.58
N ARG A 297 -4.66 2.83 18.35
CA ARG A 297 -3.35 2.20 18.13
C ARG A 297 -2.83 2.34 16.70
N ILE A 298 -3.70 2.38 15.69
CA ILE A 298 -3.30 2.47 14.28
C ILE A 298 -3.57 3.89 13.76
N GLN A 299 -2.56 4.75 13.84
CA GLN A 299 -2.73 6.18 13.59
C GLN A 299 -2.33 6.64 12.18
N ASN A 300 -1.33 5.99 11.58
CA ASN A 300 -0.61 6.55 10.43
C ASN A 300 -0.93 5.90 9.07
N ASN A 301 -1.75 4.86 9.03
CA ASN A 301 -1.96 4.07 7.82
C ASN A 301 -3.39 3.49 7.79
N VAL A 302 -4.23 4.01 6.90
CA VAL A 302 -5.63 3.57 6.73
C VAL A 302 -5.70 2.13 6.21
N ARG A 303 -4.74 1.68 5.40
CA ARG A 303 -4.67 0.29 4.95
C ARG A 303 -4.46 -0.67 6.13
N GLN A 304 -3.62 -0.31 7.11
CA GLN A 304 -3.46 -1.09 8.33
C GLN A 304 -4.71 -1.06 9.21
N LEU A 305 -5.38 0.10 9.29
CA LEU A 305 -6.64 0.28 10.02
C LEU A 305 -7.72 -0.66 9.47
N GLU A 306 -7.90 -0.67 8.16
CA GLU A 306 -8.83 -1.59 7.48
C GLU A 306 -8.39 -3.05 7.58
N GLY A 307 -7.09 -3.33 7.50
CA GLY A 307 -6.55 -4.69 7.66
C GLY A 307 -6.83 -5.27 9.05
N ALA A 308 -6.69 -4.46 10.10
CA ALA A 308 -7.02 -4.83 11.47
C ALA A 308 -8.52 -5.15 11.61
N LEU A 309 -9.38 -4.28 11.08
CA LEU A 309 -10.82 -4.50 11.07
C LEU A 309 -11.19 -5.79 10.34
N ASN A 310 -10.64 -6.01 9.15
CA ASN A 310 -10.90 -7.22 8.36
C ASN A 310 -10.49 -8.48 9.12
N ARG A 311 -9.38 -8.44 9.86
CA ARG A 311 -8.92 -9.58 10.67
C ARG A 311 -9.86 -9.88 11.83
N VAL A 312 -10.32 -8.84 12.54
CA VAL A 312 -11.32 -8.99 13.61
C VAL A 312 -12.64 -9.49 13.04
N ALA A 313 -13.09 -8.95 11.91
CA ALA A 313 -14.29 -9.35 11.20
C ALA A 313 -14.26 -10.83 10.79
N ALA A 314 -13.13 -11.28 10.22
CA ALA A 314 -12.95 -12.67 9.84
C ALA A 314 -12.99 -13.62 11.06
N PHE A 315 -12.41 -13.22 12.18
CA PHE A 315 -12.51 -14.01 13.41
C PHE A 315 -13.95 -14.07 13.94
N ALA A 316 -14.66 -12.93 13.95
CA ALA A 316 -16.04 -12.83 14.40
C ALA A 316 -16.99 -13.69 13.57
N ALA A 317 -16.79 -13.74 12.25
CA ALA A 317 -17.57 -14.60 11.37
C ALA A 317 -17.37 -16.10 11.65
N LEU A 318 -16.15 -16.50 12.01
CA LEU A 318 -15.82 -17.90 12.31
C LEU A 318 -16.17 -18.30 13.75
N HIS A 319 -16.21 -17.35 14.68
CA HIS A 319 -16.47 -17.60 16.10
C HIS A 319 -17.33 -16.47 16.70
N PRO A 320 -18.63 -16.39 16.36
CA PRO A 320 -19.50 -15.26 16.74
C PRO A 320 -19.50 -14.97 18.25
N ASP A 321 -19.52 -16.03 19.06
CA ASP A 321 -19.66 -15.91 20.53
C ASP A 321 -18.32 -15.75 21.27
N LYS A 322 -17.18 -15.72 20.57
CA LYS A 322 -15.85 -15.67 21.19
C LYS A 322 -15.12 -14.35 20.99
N LEU A 323 -15.75 -13.36 20.36
CA LEU A 323 -15.13 -12.07 20.16
C LEU A 323 -15.21 -11.22 21.43
N THR A 324 -14.10 -11.14 22.16
CA THR A 324 -13.90 -10.23 23.30
C THR A 324 -12.81 -9.22 22.99
N ALA A 325 -12.75 -8.12 23.75
CA ALA A 325 -11.68 -7.13 23.64
C ALA A 325 -10.29 -7.77 23.83
N GLU A 326 -10.15 -8.66 24.81
CA GLU A 326 -8.93 -9.44 25.05
C GLU A 326 -8.54 -10.29 23.83
N LYS A 327 -9.52 -10.98 23.22
CA LYS A 327 -9.25 -11.80 22.04
C LYS A 327 -8.84 -10.94 20.85
N ALA A 328 -9.47 -9.79 20.65
CA ALA A 328 -9.08 -8.83 19.63
C ALA A 328 -7.65 -8.32 19.84
N GLN A 329 -7.23 -8.03 21.09
CA GLN A 329 -5.84 -7.65 21.38
C GLN A 329 -4.83 -8.74 20.99
N ILE A 330 -5.16 -10.01 21.24
CA ILE A 330 -4.30 -11.14 20.84
C ILE A 330 -4.23 -11.24 19.30
N LEU A 331 -5.36 -11.11 18.61
CA LEU A 331 -5.44 -11.20 17.14
C LEU A 331 -4.69 -10.07 16.42
N LEU A 332 -4.61 -8.91 17.07
CA LEU A 332 -4.00 -7.70 16.52
C LEU A 332 -2.61 -7.44 17.09
N LYS A 333 -2.06 -8.38 17.88
CA LYS A 333 -0.80 -8.18 18.58
C LYS A 333 0.33 -7.78 17.64
N ASP A 334 0.51 -8.44 16.51
CA ASP A 334 1.51 -8.12 15.46
C ASP A 334 1.26 -6.76 14.81
N LEU A 335 0.00 -6.39 14.55
CA LEU A 335 -0.35 -5.09 13.97
C LEU A 335 -0.14 -3.93 14.96
N PHE A 336 -0.31 -4.19 16.25
CA PHE A 336 0.05 -3.27 17.33
C PHE A 336 1.55 -3.33 17.66
N SER A 337 2.21 -4.44 17.34
CA SER A 337 3.66 -4.63 17.49
C SER A 337 4.44 -4.04 16.33
N ASN A 338 3.76 -3.60 15.27
CA ASN A 338 4.28 -2.55 14.40
C ASN A 338 4.33 -1.27 15.23
N ARG A 339 5.40 -1.17 16.02
CA ARG A 339 5.84 -0.02 16.80
C ARG A 339 5.78 1.24 15.93
N THR A 340 4.63 1.89 15.88
CA THR A 340 4.63 3.34 15.78
C THR A 340 5.32 3.85 17.04
N SER A 341 6.50 4.45 16.84
CA SER A 341 7.06 5.46 17.74
C SER A 341 7.47 5.04 19.17
N GLN A 342 8.21 3.95 19.30
CA GLN A 342 9.57 4.17 19.81
C GLN A 342 10.48 3.90 18.63
N GLY A 343 10.73 4.93 17.83
CA GLY A 343 11.93 4.91 17.00
C GLY A 343 13.11 4.62 17.93
N VAL A 344 14.11 3.90 17.43
CA VAL A 344 15.38 3.78 18.15
C VAL A 344 15.79 5.21 18.53
N SER A 345 15.77 5.55 19.82
CA SER A 345 16.06 6.93 20.25
C SER A 345 17.57 7.12 20.32
N VAL A 346 18.04 8.36 20.21
CA VAL A 346 19.48 8.62 20.31
C VAL A 346 20.00 8.20 21.70
N GLU A 347 19.18 8.37 22.74
CA GLU A 347 19.49 7.94 24.12
C GLU A 347 19.59 6.42 24.24
N LEU A 348 18.69 5.67 23.58
CA LEU A 348 18.75 4.21 23.56
C LEU A 348 20.02 3.72 22.86
N ILE A 349 20.40 4.37 21.75
CA ILE A 349 21.65 4.07 21.04
C ILE A 349 22.85 4.36 21.92
N GLN A 350 22.88 5.52 22.57
CA GLN A 350 23.95 5.88 23.49
C GLN A 350 24.12 4.85 24.61
N LYS A 351 23.01 4.41 25.22
CA LYS A 351 23.02 3.40 26.28
C LYS A 351 23.58 2.07 25.80
N GLN A 352 23.03 1.53 24.72
CA GLN A 352 23.41 0.21 24.23
C GLN A 352 24.84 0.17 23.68
N VAL A 353 25.29 1.26 23.03
CA VAL A 353 26.68 1.38 22.58
C VAL A 353 27.61 1.56 23.78
N ALA A 354 27.22 2.31 24.81
CA ALA A 354 28.01 2.44 26.03
C ALA A 354 28.21 1.08 26.73
N GLU A 355 27.15 0.28 26.85
CA GLU A 355 27.21 -1.08 27.40
C GLU A 355 28.09 -2.02 26.56
N THR A 356 27.99 -1.94 25.23
CA THR A 356 28.73 -2.83 24.32
C THR A 356 30.24 -2.54 24.32
N PHE A 357 30.62 -1.28 24.48
CA PHE A 357 32.03 -0.86 24.51
C PHE A 357 32.58 -0.66 25.93
N ASP A 358 31.80 -1.03 26.95
CA ASP A 358 32.14 -0.90 28.37
C ASP A 358 32.62 0.51 28.77
N ILE A 359 31.84 1.53 28.37
CA ILE A 359 32.06 2.92 28.77
C ILE A 359 30.86 3.47 29.55
N ARG A 360 31.09 4.53 30.33
CA ARG A 360 29.99 5.18 31.07
C ARG A 360 29.12 5.97 30.10
N LEU A 361 27.81 5.95 30.29
CA LEU A 361 26.87 6.73 29.47
C LEU A 361 27.23 8.24 29.43
N ALA A 362 27.71 8.79 30.56
CA ALA A 362 28.17 10.18 30.64
C ALA A 362 29.37 10.49 29.71
N ASP A 363 30.14 9.49 29.30
CA ASP A 363 31.24 9.68 28.35
C ASP A 363 30.73 9.92 26.91
N MET A 364 29.48 9.56 26.58
CA MET A 364 28.88 9.86 25.27
C MET A 364 28.77 11.36 25.01
N THR A 365 28.53 12.16 26.05
CA THR A 365 28.38 13.62 25.96
C THR A 365 29.62 14.39 26.43
N SER A 366 30.63 13.71 26.98
CA SER A 366 31.83 14.36 27.54
C SER A 366 32.73 15.00 26.48
N LYS A 367 33.58 15.96 26.91
CA LYS A 367 34.61 16.59 26.05
C LYS A 367 35.87 15.74 25.87
N ARG A 368 35.95 14.56 26.51
CA ARG A 368 37.13 13.68 26.46
C ARG A 368 37.33 13.09 25.06
N ARG A 369 38.59 13.09 24.61
CA ARG A 369 39.02 12.66 23.26
C ARG A 369 39.85 11.37 23.23
N LEU A 370 39.88 10.62 24.33
CA LEU A 370 40.58 9.33 24.40
C LEU A 370 40.01 8.33 23.39
N ALA A 371 40.86 7.55 22.72
CA ALA A 371 40.44 6.66 21.62
C ALA A 371 39.33 5.67 22.02
N HIS A 372 39.43 5.08 23.21
CA HIS A 372 38.44 4.15 23.77
C HIS A 372 37.08 4.79 24.09
N ILE A 373 36.98 6.13 24.09
CA ILE A 373 35.71 6.87 24.24
C ILE A 373 35.25 7.43 22.89
N THR A 374 36.19 7.93 22.09
CA THR A 374 35.91 8.57 20.80
C THR A 374 35.31 7.58 19.80
N LEU A 375 35.84 6.36 19.71
CA LEU A 375 35.35 5.34 18.78
C LEU A 375 33.91 4.90 19.09
N PRO A 376 33.54 4.50 20.32
CA PRO A 376 32.14 4.19 20.67
C PRO A 376 31.19 5.35 20.41
N ARG A 377 31.61 6.59 20.70
CA ARG A 377 30.81 7.78 20.44
C ARG A 377 30.56 7.99 18.94
N MET A 378 31.57 7.77 18.10
CA MET A 378 31.42 7.83 16.64
C MET A 378 30.48 6.72 16.12
N VAL A 379 30.57 5.51 16.69
CA VAL A 379 29.64 4.41 16.39
C VAL A 379 28.20 4.80 16.76
N ALA A 380 27.98 5.37 17.94
CA ALA A 380 26.66 5.83 18.37
C ALA A 380 26.10 6.93 17.44
N MET A 381 26.93 7.88 16.99
CA MET A 381 26.53 8.90 16.00
C MET A 381 26.19 8.29 14.63
N TYR A 382 26.99 7.34 14.15
CA TYR A 382 26.75 6.62 12.90
C TYR A 382 25.42 5.86 12.95
N LEU A 383 25.18 5.11 14.03
CA LEU A 383 23.94 4.36 14.24
C LEU A 383 22.74 5.30 14.40
N SER A 384 22.91 6.42 15.12
CA SER A 384 21.86 7.44 15.23
C SER A 384 21.45 7.96 13.87
N ARG A 385 22.41 8.22 12.98
CA ARG A 385 22.09 8.69 11.63
C ARG A 385 21.44 7.62 10.74
N LYS A 386 21.69 6.34 11.01
CA LYS A 386 21.19 5.21 10.22
C LYS A 386 19.83 4.71 10.70
N LEU A 387 19.56 4.76 12.01
CA LEU A 387 18.42 4.12 12.66
C LEU A 387 17.37 5.12 13.16
N THR A 388 17.63 6.43 13.11
CA THR A 388 16.69 7.48 13.53
C THR A 388 16.44 8.48 12.41
N THR A 389 15.39 9.29 12.56
CA THR A 389 15.07 10.40 11.64
C THR A 389 15.75 11.71 12.01
N CYS A 390 16.63 11.73 13.02
CA CYS A 390 17.28 12.95 13.49
C CYS A 390 18.20 13.56 12.43
N SER A 391 18.16 14.88 12.33
CA SER A 391 19.11 15.69 11.56
C SER A 391 20.52 15.63 12.19
N LEU A 392 21.54 16.00 11.41
CA LEU A 392 22.93 16.04 11.89
C LEU A 392 23.11 17.00 13.06
N ALA A 393 22.36 18.11 13.09
CA ALA A 393 22.38 19.08 14.18
C ALA A 393 21.76 18.50 15.47
N GLU A 394 20.60 17.84 15.36
CA GLU A 394 19.95 17.18 16.51
C GLU A 394 20.79 16.05 17.07
N ILE A 395 21.44 15.25 16.21
CA ILE A 395 22.39 14.23 16.65
C ILE A 395 23.54 14.90 17.40
N GLY A 396 24.17 15.92 16.82
CA GLY A 396 25.25 16.68 17.46
C GLY A 396 24.88 17.23 18.85
N GLN A 397 23.66 17.75 18.99
CA GLN A 397 23.12 18.26 20.25
C GLN A 397 23.04 17.15 21.33
N ASN A 398 22.54 15.97 20.96
CA ASN A 398 22.44 14.80 21.85
C ASN A 398 23.79 14.26 22.30
N PHE A 399 24.87 14.55 21.57
CA PHE A 399 26.23 14.20 21.95
C PHE A 399 26.98 15.39 22.55
N GLY A 400 26.34 16.21 23.40
CA GLY A 400 27.02 17.28 24.15
C GLY A 400 27.28 18.56 23.34
N GLY A 401 26.36 18.92 22.44
CA GLY A 401 26.43 20.18 21.68
C GLY A 401 27.51 20.22 20.62
N ARG A 402 27.76 19.09 19.94
CA ARG A 402 28.78 18.98 18.88
C ARG A 402 28.23 19.47 17.53
N ASP A 403 29.09 20.09 16.73
CA ASP A 403 28.71 20.58 15.41
C ASP A 403 28.38 19.43 14.44
N HIS A 404 27.51 19.72 13.47
CA HIS A 404 27.11 18.81 12.39
C HIS A 404 28.32 18.19 11.64
N GLY A 405 29.42 18.93 11.50
CA GLY A 405 30.67 18.45 10.90
C GLY A 405 31.32 17.29 11.68
N THR A 406 31.14 17.24 13.00
CA THR A 406 31.63 16.13 13.84
C THR A 406 30.85 14.85 13.54
N VAL A 407 29.54 14.95 13.33
CA VAL A 407 28.68 13.81 12.97
C VAL A 407 29.05 13.29 11.59
N LEU A 408 29.26 14.17 10.61
CA LEU A 408 29.74 13.78 9.27
C LEU A 408 31.11 13.09 9.31
N HIS A 409 32.03 13.60 10.13
CA HIS A 409 33.34 12.96 10.30
C HIS A 409 33.20 11.57 10.92
N ALA A 410 32.38 11.41 11.97
CA ALA A 410 32.09 10.12 12.57
C ALA A 410 31.52 9.12 11.55
N GLN A 411 30.62 9.58 10.66
CA GLN A 411 30.07 8.71 9.62
C GLN A 411 31.14 8.17 8.66
N ARG A 412 32.07 9.01 8.21
CA ARG A 412 33.15 8.60 7.31
C ARG A 412 34.09 7.61 7.99
N VAL A 413 34.57 7.94 9.19
CA VAL A 413 35.52 7.10 9.95
C VAL A 413 34.94 5.72 10.25
N VAL A 414 33.67 5.66 10.67
CA VAL A 414 33.01 4.37 10.94
C VAL A 414 32.78 3.60 9.65
N ALA A 415 32.36 4.24 8.56
CA ALA A 415 32.15 3.57 7.27
C ALA A 415 33.45 2.99 6.69
N GLU A 416 34.57 3.71 6.77
CA GLU A 416 35.89 3.23 6.36
C GLU A 416 36.33 2.04 7.24
N LYS A 417 36.16 2.14 8.56
CA LYS A 417 36.54 1.08 9.49
C LYS A 417 35.73 -0.20 9.27
N LEU A 418 34.43 -0.08 8.97
CA LEU A 418 33.56 -1.21 8.61
C LEU A 418 34.05 -1.98 7.37
N GLN A 419 34.70 -1.31 6.42
CA GLN A 419 35.26 -1.97 5.23
C GLN A 419 36.61 -2.65 5.52
N SER A 420 37.40 -2.08 6.42
CA SER A 420 38.76 -2.56 6.70
C SER A 420 38.87 -3.64 7.79
N ASP A 421 37.86 -3.76 8.66
CA ASP A 421 37.92 -4.58 9.89
C ASP A 421 36.67 -5.46 10.03
N PRO A 422 36.74 -6.75 9.63
CA PRO A 422 35.62 -7.68 9.71
C PRO A 422 35.10 -7.92 11.13
N HIS A 423 35.95 -7.80 12.15
CA HIS A 423 35.53 -7.98 13.54
C HIS A 423 34.70 -6.78 14.01
N PHE A 424 35.12 -5.57 13.63
CA PHE A 424 34.35 -4.36 13.88
C PHE A 424 33.02 -4.34 13.11
N GLU A 425 33.00 -4.86 11.88
CA GLU A 425 31.77 -5.03 11.10
C GLU A 425 30.76 -5.95 11.81
N ALA A 426 31.21 -7.12 12.28
CA ALA A 426 30.37 -8.05 13.02
C ALA A 426 29.78 -7.42 14.29
N LEU A 427 30.58 -6.67 15.06
CA LEU A 427 30.15 -5.97 16.27
C LEU A 427 29.07 -4.92 15.98
N VAL A 428 29.25 -4.09 14.96
CA VAL A 428 28.28 -3.06 14.58
C VAL A 428 27.01 -3.69 14.02
N ARG A 429 27.12 -4.81 13.30
CA ARG A 429 25.96 -5.58 12.82
C ARG A 429 25.15 -6.15 13.99
N GLU A 430 25.79 -6.74 14.99
CA GLU A 430 25.12 -7.25 16.19
C GLU A 430 24.38 -6.12 16.93
N LEU A 431 24.99 -4.94 17.04
CA LEU A 431 24.34 -3.75 17.58
C LEU A 431 23.08 -3.37 16.78
N ILE A 432 23.16 -3.36 15.45
CA ILE A 432 22.00 -3.07 14.58
C ILE A 432 20.89 -4.10 14.80
N GLU A 433 21.22 -5.39 14.88
CA GLU A 433 20.27 -6.47 15.13
C GLU A 433 19.59 -6.31 16.50
N LYS A 434 20.33 -5.92 17.55
CA LYS A 434 19.77 -5.62 18.89
C LYS A 434 18.76 -4.47 18.88
N PHE A 435 18.98 -3.44 18.05
CA PHE A 435 18.02 -2.34 17.91
C PHE A 435 16.80 -2.72 17.06
N GLN A 436 16.92 -3.71 16.17
CA GLN A 436 15.83 -4.20 15.33
C GLN A 436 14.97 -5.26 16.04
N ASN A 437 15.57 -6.07 16.92
CA ASN A 437 14.94 -7.12 17.71
C ASN A 437 15.31 -7.00 19.20
N PRO A 438 14.80 -6.00 19.94
CA PRO A 438 15.03 -5.91 21.38
C PRO A 438 14.31 -7.08 22.08
N ALA A 439 15.06 -7.79 22.92
CA ALA A 439 14.59 -8.93 23.71
C ALA A 439 13.42 -8.59 24.65
#